data_AF-A0A552EKE2-F1
#
_entry.id   AF-A0A552EKE2-F1
#
_cell.length_a   1.000
_cell.length_b   1.000
_cell.length_c   1.000
_cell.angle_alpha   90.00
_cell.angle_beta   90.00
_cell.angle_gamma   90.00
#
_symmetry.space_group_name_H-M   'P 1'
#
loop_
_entity.id
_entity.type
_entity.pdbx_description
1 polymer ?
#
loop_
_entity_poly.entity_id
_entity_poly.type
_entity_poly.pdbx_seq_one_letter_code
_entity_poly.pdbx_strand_id
1 'polypeptide(L)'
;MGIRIPSRERLTLRVRGFDKSLEEQVQAYFEAQLRELGLAIEQIETQSLEELRQSLETINDALKHPESFGTLRFRVSVEGTVILTSSKSEALFERGILQLLLCRKKLVLERIRALCANEKIESIQDLINQVDDENVKSKVDQEIADLKNEAQQLREQSKEVEREQIQEVIKTQTELERLKMELFERRSKVWFSLLERESASTILGGILLLVIIAAHIIAIFSKFSVPEILNNAFLIILGYFFGQSANDKQRRRDTGDN
;
A
#
# COMPACT_ATOMS: atom_id res chain seq x y z
N MET A 1 5.73 40.29 -32.49
CA MET A 1 4.69 39.24 -32.33
C MET A 1 5.40 37.90 -32.41
N GLY A 2 5.30 37.07 -31.36
CA GLY A 2 5.91 35.73 -31.32
C GLY A 2 6.95 35.54 -30.22
N ILE A 3 6.52 35.55 -28.95
CA ILE A 3 7.37 35.08 -27.84
C ILE A 3 7.31 33.55 -27.85
N ARG A 4 8.44 32.91 -28.14
CA ARG A 4 8.63 31.45 -28.02
C ARG A 4 8.38 31.03 -26.58
N ILE A 5 7.46 30.08 -26.40
CA ILE A 5 7.30 29.33 -25.16
C ILE A 5 8.33 28.20 -25.20
N PRO A 6 9.31 28.11 -24.27
CA PRO A 6 10.15 26.94 -24.17
C PRO A 6 9.38 25.79 -23.51
N SER A 7 9.42 24.68 -24.21
CA SER A 7 9.04 23.30 -23.90
C SER A 7 8.96 22.95 -22.40
N ARG A 8 7.77 22.49 -21.98
CA ARG A 8 7.58 21.70 -20.76
C ARG A 8 8.16 20.30 -20.98
N GLU A 9 9.46 20.15 -20.83
CA GLU A 9 10.10 18.86 -20.55
C GLU A 9 10.70 18.91 -19.14
N ARG A 10 9.92 18.51 -18.14
CA ARG A 10 10.46 18.12 -16.83
C ARG A 10 9.67 16.96 -16.25
N LEU A 11 10.42 15.88 -16.03
CA LEU A 11 10.27 14.90 -14.94
C LEU A 11 9.10 13.91 -15.04
N THR A 12 9.23 12.90 -15.92
CA THR A 12 8.48 11.63 -15.78
C THR A 12 9.38 10.40 -15.59
N LEU A 13 10.69 10.59 -15.42
CA LEU A 13 11.65 9.49 -15.35
C LEU A 13 12.31 9.37 -13.97
N ARG A 14 11.52 9.00 -12.95
CA ARG A 14 12.07 8.31 -11.77
C ARG A 14 11.00 7.68 -10.86
N VAL A 15 10.12 6.82 -11.40
CA VAL A 15 9.10 6.18 -10.52
C VAL A 15 8.90 4.68 -10.70
N ARG A 16 9.42 4.06 -11.77
CA ARG A 16 9.32 2.60 -11.97
C ARG A 16 10.18 1.75 -11.03
N GLY A 17 11.20 2.32 -10.39
CA GLY A 17 12.11 1.57 -9.50
C GLY A 17 11.62 1.42 -8.05
N PHE A 18 10.57 2.16 -7.68
CA PHE A 18 10.03 2.24 -6.33
C PHE A 18 9.25 0.98 -5.94
N ASP A 19 8.36 0.52 -6.82
CA ASP A 19 7.43 -0.58 -6.53
C ASP A 19 8.14 -1.93 -6.38
N LYS A 20 9.07 -2.23 -7.31
CA LYS A 20 9.81 -3.49 -7.32
C LYS A 20 10.69 -3.66 -6.08
N SER A 21 11.33 -2.58 -5.63
CA SER A 21 12.21 -2.61 -4.45
C SER A 21 11.43 -2.82 -3.15
N LEU A 22 10.19 -2.34 -3.07
CA LEU A 22 9.38 -2.48 -1.87
C LEU A 22 8.84 -3.90 -1.71
N GLU A 23 8.33 -4.50 -2.78
CA GLU A 23 7.89 -5.90 -2.80
C GLU A 23 9.04 -6.85 -2.48
N GLU A 24 10.23 -6.63 -3.07
CA GLU A 24 11.42 -7.44 -2.79
C GLU A 24 11.83 -7.35 -1.31
N GLN A 25 11.72 -6.17 -0.69
CA GLN A 25 12.01 -5.98 0.73
C GLN A 25 10.98 -6.67 1.64
N VAL A 26 9.68 -6.53 1.33
CA VAL A 26 8.61 -7.22 2.06
C VAL A 26 8.78 -8.73 1.95
N GLN A 27 9.06 -9.23 0.75
CA GLN A 27 9.28 -10.64 0.51
C GLN A 27 10.51 -11.14 1.26
N ALA A 28 11.66 -10.50 1.12
CA ALA A 28 12.89 -10.92 1.79
C ALA A 28 12.74 -10.96 3.32
N TYR A 29 11.97 -10.03 3.91
CA TYR A 29 11.72 -9.99 5.34
C TYR A 29 10.90 -11.18 5.84
N PHE A 30 9.80 -11.51 5.14
CA PHE A 30 8.89 -12.57 5.57
C PHE A 30 9.29 -13.97 5.07
N GLU A 31 10.20 -14.10 4.10
CA GLU A 31 10.58 -15.39 3.50
C GLU A 31 11.18 -16.37 4.53
N ALA A 32 11.95 -15.88 5.51
CA ALA A 32 12.50 -16.72 6.57
C ALA A 32 11.38 -17.39 7.39
N GLN A 33 10.36 -16.62 7.76
CA GLN A 33 9.20 -17.13 8.51
C GLN A 33 8.38 -18.10 7.67
N LEU A 34 8.19 -17.80 6.38
CA LEU A 34 7.50 -18.72 5.46
C LEU A 34 8.24 -20.04 5.33
N ARG A 35 9.57 -20.02 5.30
CA ARG A 35 10.39 -21.24 5.24
C ARG A 35 10.27 -22.10 6.51
N GLU A 36 10.22 -21.48 7.68
CA GLU A 36 10.00 -22.19 8.95
C GLU A 36 8.64 -22.90 8.99
N LEU A 37 7.62 -22.32 8.34
CA LEU A 37 6.29 -22.92 8.21
C LEU A 37 6.20 -23.97 7.09
N GLY A 38 7.28 -24.22 6.33
CA GLY A 38 7.25 -25.10 5.17
C GLY A 38 6.54 -24.51 3.95
N LEU A 39 6.40 -23.19 3.90
CA LEU A 39 5.65 -22.42 2.90
C LEU A 39 6.54 -21.63 1.93
N ALA A 40 7.86 -21.90 1.91
CA ALA A 40 8.73 -21.35 0.87
C ALA A 40 8.35 -21.95 -0.49
N ILE A 41 8.61 -21.20 -1.57
CA ILE A 41 8.23 -21.61 -2.94
C ILE A 41 8.82 -22.99 -3.26
N GLU A 42 10.10 -23.17 -2.97
CA GLU A 42 10.85 -24.38 -3.30
C GLU A 42 10.34 -25.60 -2.51
N GLN A 43 9.85 -25.36 -1.30
CA GLN A 43 9.26 -26.41 -0.46
C GLN A 43 7.90 -26.84 -1.01
N ILE A 44 7.02 -25.88 -1.34
CA ILE A 44 5.69 -26.19 -1.86
C ILE A 44 5.79 -26.95 -3.20
N GLU A 45 6.77 -26.65 -4.04
CA GLU A 45 6.95 -27.36 -5.32
C GLU A 45 7.33 -28.84 -5.16
N THR A 46 8.05 -29.17 -4.09
CA THR A 46 8.59 -30.52 -3.83
C THR A 46 7.76 -31.36 -2.88
N GLN A 47 6.83 -30.76 -2.13
CA GLN A 47 5.93 -31.47 -1.21
C GLN A 47 4.99 -32.46 -1.90
N SER A 48 4.70 -33.56 -1.20
CA SER A 48 3.69 -34.56 -1.54
C SER A 48 2.26 -34.04 -1.33
N LEU A 49 1.27 -34.79 -1.82
CA LEU A 49 -0.14 -34.40 -1.68
C LEU A 49 -0.58 -34.25 -0.21
N GLU A 50 -0.14 -35.15 0.67
CA GLU A 50 -0.49 -35.10 2.09
C GLU A 50 0.15 -33.90 2.79
N GLU A 51 1.45 -33.66 2.53
CA GLU A 51 2.17 -32.50 3.06
C GLU A 51 1.55 -31.20 2.58
N LEU A 52 1.13 -31.10 1.32
CA LEU A 52 0.47 -29.91 0.79
C LEU A 52 -0.88 -29.64 1.44
N ARG A 53 -1.64 -30.68 1.82
CA ARG A 53 -2.88 -30.52 2.58
C ARG A 53 -2.62 -29.95 3.96
N GLN A 54 -1.56 -30.41 4.63
CA GLN A 54 -1.12 -29.86 5.91
C GLN A 54 -0.62 -28.41 5.74
N SER A 55 0.19 -28.11 4.72
CA SER A 55 0.62 -26.75 4.38
C SER A 55 -0.57 -25.82 4.13
N LEU A 56 -1.64 -26.31 3.48
CA LEU A 56 -2.86 -25.53 3.27
C LEU A 56 -3.58 -25.21 4.59
N GLU A 57 -3.62 -26.15 5.53
CA GLU A 57 -4.17 -25.94 6.87
C GLU A 57 -3.35 -24.90 7.64
N THR A 58 -2.02 -25.04 7.65
CA THR A 58 -1.09 -24.05 8.23
C THR A 58 -1.29 -22.65 7.66
N ILE A 59 -1.43 -22.54 6.32
CA ILE A 59 -1.72 -21.26 5.67
C ILE A 59 -3.08 -20.70 6.11
N ASN A 60 -4.11 -21.54 6.18
CA ASN A 60 -5.44 -21.10 6.59
C ASN A 60 -5.45 -20.59 8.04
N ASP A 61 -4.69 -21.23 8.92
CA ASP A 61 -4.53 -20.78 10.30
C ASP A 61 -3.73 -19.47 10.37
N ALA A 62 -2.65 -19.34 9.61
CA ALA A 62 -1.90 -18.08 9.49
C ALA A 62 -2.76 -16.93 8.94
N LEU A 63 -3.68 -17.23 8.02
CA LEU A 63 -4.62 -16.25 7.46
C LEU A 63 -5.72 -15.80 8.44
N LYS A 64 -5.98 -16.53 9.53
CA LYS A 64 -6.91 -16.08 10.58
C LYS A 64 -6.33 -14.93 11.40
N HIS A 65 -5.00 -14.92 11.59
CA HIS A 65 -4.29 -13.94 12.40
C HIS A 65 -3.02 -13.42 11.69
N PRO A 66 -3.13 -12.80 10.50
CA PRO A 66 -1.97 -12.34 9.74
C PRO A 66 -1.14 -11.27 10.48
N GLU A 67 -1.73 -10.56 11.44
CA GLU A 67 -1.06 -9.59 12.30
C GLU A 67 -0.02 -10.19 13.24
N SER A 68 -0.09 -11.49 13.55
CA SER A 68 0.86 -12.15 14.46
C SER A 68 2.27 -12.23 13.90
N PHE A 69 2.42 -12.08 12.59
CA PHE A 69 3.70 -12.07 11.88
C PHE A 69 4.40 -10.70 11.91
N GLY A 70 3.69 -9.68 12.40
CA GLY A 70 4.17 -8.30 12.42
C GLY A 70 3.90 -7.54 11.12
N THR A 71 4.22 -6.26 11.14
CA THR A 71 4.09 -5.36 9.98
C THR A 71 5.39 -4.61 9.73
N LEU A 72 5.74 -4.47 8.46
CA LEU A 72 6.80 -3.58 8.02
C LEU A 72 6.23 -2.18 7.87
N ARG A 73 6.89 -1.20 8.51
CA ARG A 73 6.48 0.20 8.43
C ARG A 73 7.46 0.98 7.57
N PHE A 74 6.90 1.84 6.74
CA PHE A 74 7.66 2.61 5.77
C PHE A 74 7.40 4.09 5.95
N ARG A 75 8.48 4.88 5.87
CA ARG A 75 8.42 6.34 5.80
C ARG A 75 9.06 6.81 4.50
N VAL A 76 8.62 7.97 4.02
CA VAL A 76 9.18 8.61 2.83
C VAL A 76 10.05 9.78 3.30
N SER A 77 11.33 9.77 2.90
CA SER A 77 12.26 10.87 3.14
C SER A 77 11.87 12.10 2.33
N VAL A 78 12.38 13.28 2.71
CA VAL A 78 12.20 14.56 2.00
C VAL A 78 12.69 14.48 0.54
N GLU A 79 13.60 13.57 0.25
CA GLU A 79 14.15 13.28 -1.09
C GLU A 79 13.32 12.29 -1.90
N GLY A 80 12.19 11.79 -1.36
CA GLY A 80 11.32 10.82 -2.01
C GLY A 80 11.75 9.35 -1.85
N THR A 81 12.80 9.07 -1.07
CA THR A 81 13.28 7.70 -0.80
C THR A 81 12.45 7.02 0.28
N VAL A 82 12.04 5.77 0.05
CA VAL A 82 11.37 4.94 1.08
C VAL A 82 12.41 4.34 2.00
N ILE A 83 12.17 4.44 3.29
CA ILE A 83 13.04 3.88 4.32
C ILE A 83 12.17 3.09 5.31
N LEU A 84 12.65 1.93 5.73
CA LEU A 84 12.06 1.20 6.85
C LEU A 84 12.13 2.07 8.11
N THR A 85 11.04 2.12 8.87
CA THR A 85 11.03 2.78 10.17
C THR A 85 10.48 1.84 11.24
N SER A 86 11.03 1.92 12.45
CA SER A 86 10.47 1.23 13.61
C SER A 86 9.38 2.06 14.30
N SER A 87 9.38 3.38 14.08
CA SER A 87 8.46 4.32 14.73
C SER A 87 7.09 4.34 14.08
N LYS A 88 6.04 4.07 14.88
CA LYS A 88 4.64 4.10 14.43
C LYS A 88 4.17 5.52 14.06
N SER A 89 4.71 6.55 14.71
CA SER A 89 4.29 7.94 14.45
C SER A 89 4.89 8.54 13.17
N GLU A 90 5.96 7.93 12.64
CA GLU A 90 6.62 8.36 11.41
C GLU A 90 6.26 7.51 10.19
N ALA A 91 5.56 6.39 10.41
CA ALA A 91 5.15 5.48 9.36
C ALA A 91 4.03 6.12 8.53
N LEU A 92 4.23 6.20 7.22
CA LEU A 92 3.20 6.64 6.28
C LEU A 92 2.30 5.49 5.84
N PHE A 93 2.81 4.28 5.83
CA PHE A 93 2.07 3.07 5.48
C PHE A 93 2.74 1.82 6.08
N GLU A 94 1.95 0.76 6.23
CA GLU A 94 2.38 -0.53 6.77
C GLU A 94 2.04 -1.66 5.79
N ARG A 95 2.95 -2.64 5.64
CA ARG A 95 2.70 -3.88 4.88
C ARG A 95 2.88 -5.08 5.80
N GLY A 96 1.86 -5.93 5.87
CA GLY A 96 1.91 -7.22 6.56
C GLY A 96 2.11 -8.39 5.60
N ILE A 97 2.24 -9.59 6.16
CA ILE A 97 2.48 -10.83 5.42
C ILE A 97 1.28 -11.31 4.57
N LEU A 98 0.08 -10.74 4.78
CA LEU A 98 -1.19 -11.24 4.22
C LEU A 98 -1.13 -11.52 2.72
N GLN A 99 -0.59 -10.59 1.93
CA GLN A 99 -0.50 -10.76 0.47
C GLN A 99 0.39 -11.95 0.09
N LEU A 100 1.48 -12.16 0.84
CA LEU A 100 2.35 -13.31 0.62
C LEU A 100 1.64 -14.62 0.99
N LEU A 101 0.93 -14.67 2.11
CA LEU A 101 0.16 -15.86 2.51
C LEU A 101 -0.90 -16.24 1.47
N LEU A 102 -1.61 -15.26 0.89
CA LEU A 102 -2.57 -15.50 -0.18
C LEU A 102 -1.89 -16.04 -1.45
N CYS A 103 -0.73 -15.49 -1.81
CA CYS A 103 0.09 -16.01 -2.90
C CYS A 103 0.52 -17.47 -2.66
N ARG A 104 0.99 -17.79 -1.44
CA ARG A 104 1.38 -19.16 -1.07
C ARG A 104 0.18 -20.11 -1.07
N LYS A 105 -0.98 -19.66 -0.57
CA LYS A 105 -2.23 -20.45 -0.56
C LYS A 105 -2.61 -20.91 -1.95
N LYS A 106 -2.58 -19.97 -2.89
CA LYS A 106 -2.88 -20.24 -4.29
C LYS A 106 -1.90 -21.25 -4.88
N LEU A 107 -0.60 -21.07 -4.66
CA LEU A 107 0.44 -21.97 -5.16
C LEU A 107 0.28 -23.40 -4.63
N VAL A 108 -0.04 -23.56 -3.33
CA VAL A 108 -0.37 -24.86 -2.72
C VAL A 108 -1.60 -25.49 -3.39
N LEU A 109 -2.69 -24.74 -3.55
CA LEU A 109 -3.92 -25.24 -4.18
C LEU A 109 -3.70 -25.67 -5.63
N GLU A 110 -2.92 -24.91 -6.39
CA GLU A 110 -2.51 -25.29 -7.73
C GLU A 110 -1.73 -26.60 -7.71
N ARG A 111 -0.74 -26.75 -6.82
CA ARG A 111 0.06 -27.96 -6.74
C ARG A 111 -0.79 -29.19 -6.38
N ILE A 112 -1.69 -29.06 -5.41
CA ILE A 112 -2.66 -30.11 -5.04
C ILE A 112 -3.48 -30.54 -6.25
N ARG A 113 -4.05 -29.59 -7.00
CA ARG A 113 -4.80 -29.91 -8.22
C ARG A 113 -3.94 -30.65 -9.25
N ALA A 114 -2.64 -30.35 -9.33
CA ALA A 114 -1.72 -31.05 -10.24
C ALA A 114 -1.55 -32.51 -9.86
N LEU A 115 -1.22 -32.74 -8.60
CA LEU A 115 -0.94 -34.08 -8.09
C LEU A 115 -2.19 -34.95 -8.13
N CYS A 116 -3.35 -34.43 -7.71
CA CYS A 116 -4.61 -35.16 -7.82
C CYS A 116 -5.01 -35.49 -9.27
N ALA A 117 -4.71 -34.61 -10.23
CA ALA A 117 -4.97 -34.91 -11.64
C ALA A 117 -4.06 -36.06 -12.13
N ASN A 118 -2.78 -36.03 -11.74
CA ASN A 118 -1.82 -37.07 -12.10
C ASN A 118 -2.17 -38.43 -11.48
N GLU A 119 -2.50 -38.49 -10.19
CA GLU A 119 -2.95 -39.72 -9.50
C GLU A 119 -4.18 -40.33 -10.18
N LYS A 120 -5.14 -39.49 -10.61
CA LYS A 120 -6.32 -39.96 -11.35
C LYS A 120 -5.96 -40.50 -12.73
N ILE A 121 -5.04 -39.86 -13.44
CA ILE A 121 -4.55 -40.33 -14.74
C ILE A 121 -3.86 -41.69 -14.58
N GLU A 122 -2.99 -41.85 -13.57
CA GLU A 122 -2.33 -43.13 -13.26
C GLU A 122 -3.36 -44.21 -12.91
N SER A 123 -4.36 -43.90 -12.09
CA SER A 123 -5.45 -44.84 -11.79
C SER A 123 -6.25 -45.24 -13.04
N ILE A 124 -6.47 -44.32 -13.98
CA ILE A 124 -7.15 -44.64 -15.25
C ILE A 124 -6.24 -45.51 -16.13
N GLN A 125 -4.94 -45.23 -16.19
CA GLN A 125 -3.96 -46.07 -16.91
C GLN A 125 -3.89 -47.49 -16.34
N ASP A 126 -3.94 -47.65 -15.02
CA ASP A 126 -4.00 -48.96 -14.37
C ASP A 126 -5.29 -49.73 -14.70
N LEU A 127 -6.42 -49.04 -14.85
CA LEU A 127 -7.68 -49.64 -15.29
C LEU A 127 -7.64 -50.03 -16.78
N ILE A 128 -7.01 -49.21 -17.62
CA ILE A 128 -6.83 -49.49 -19.06
C ILE A 128 -5.92 -50.71 -19.26
N ASN A 129 -4.90 -50.89 -18.40
CA ASN A 129 -4.04 -52.07 -18.43
C ASN A 129 -4.78 -53.38 -18.15
N GLN A 130 -6.01 -53.34 -17.62
CA GLN A 130 -6.87 -54.49 -17.39
C GLN A 130 -7.86 -54.77 -18.54
N VAL A 131 -7.82 -53.96 -19.61
CA VAL A 131 -8.68 -54.12 -20.79
C VAL A 131 -7.99 -55.04 -21.81
N ASP A 132 -8.66 -56.12 -22.21
CA ASP A 132 -8.14 -57.14 -23.13
C ASP A 132 -8.04 -56.67 -24.61
N ASP A 133 -8.76 -55.61 -24.98
CA ASP A 133 -8.79 -55.07 -26.34
C ASP A 133 -7.67 -54.03 -26.57
N GLU A 134 -6.61 -54.46 -27.24
CA GLU A 134 -5.45 -53.64 -27.63
C GLU A 134 -5.83 -52.39 -28.45
N ASN A 135 -6.88 -52.47 -29.27
CA ASN A 135 -7.27 -51.35 -30.13
C ASN A 135 -8.01 -50.26 -29.33
N VAL A 136 -8.76 -50.66 -28.30
CA VAL A 136 -9.38 -49.74 -27.34
C VAL A 136 -8.31 -49.15 -26.42
N LYS A 137 -7.38 -49.98 -25.93
CA LYS A 137 -6.26 -49.55 -25.08
C LYS A 137 -5.41 -48.46 -25.73
N SER A 138 -4.96 -48.70 -26.96
CA SER A 138 -4.14 -47.74 -27.74
C SER A 138 -4.85 -46.39 -27.96
N LYS A 139 -6.16 -46.41 -28.27
CA LYS A 139 -6.93 -45.17 -28.47
C LYS A 139 -7.09 -44.37 -27.17
N VAL A 140 -7.39 -45.04 -26.07
CA VAL A 140 -7.59 -44.37 -24.77
C VAL A 140 -6.25 -43.84 -24.22
N ASP A 141 -5.15 -44.58 -24.41
CA ASP A 141 -3.81 -44.10 -24.04
C ASP A 141 -3.41 -42.84 -24.82
N GLN A 142 -3.72 -42.80 -26.11
CA GLN A 142 -3.46 -41.64 -26.96
C GLN A 142 -4.30 -40.43 -26.54
N GLU A 143 -5.58 -40.63 -26.24
CA GLU A 143 -6.49 -39.57 -25.82
C GLU A 143 -6.15 -39.02 -24.41
N ILE A 144 -5.67 -39.88 -23.50
CA ILE A 144 -5.12 -39.47 -22.20
C ILE A 144 -3.83 -38.67 -22.38
N ALA A 145 -2.94 -39.08 -23.27
CA ALA A 145 -1.69 -38.37 -23.54
C ALA A 145 -1.98 -36.98 -24.11
N ASP A 146 -2.93 -36.87 -25.05
CA ASP A 146 -3.35 -35.61 -25.66
C ASP A 146 -4.00 -34.68 -24.62
N LEU A 147 -4.93 -35.19 -23.81
CA LEU A 147 -5.55 -34.45 -22.70
C LEU A 147 -4.53 -33.97 -21.66
N LYS A 148 -3.52 -34.79 -21.35
CA LYS A 148 -2.45 -34.44 -20.40
C LYS A 148 -1.60 -33.30 -20.95
N ASN A 149 -1.24 -33.35 -22.24
CA ASN A 149 -0.47 -32.30 -22.90
C ASN A 149 -1.26 -30.98 -22.98
N GLU A 150 -2.55 -31.05 -23.36
CA GLU A 150 -3.42 -29.86 -23.43
C GLU A 150 -3.63 -29.24 -22.05
N ALA A 151 -3.91 -30.05 -21.03
CA ALA A 151 -4.06 -29.58 -19.65
C ALA A 151 -2.78 -28.95 -19.12
N GLN A 152 -1.60 -29.46 -19.50
CA GLN A 152 -0.32 -28.88 -19.12
C GLN A 152 -0.09 -27.53 -19.80
N GLN A 153 -0.34 -27.42 -21.11
CA GLN A 153 -0.21 -26.17 -21.86
C GLN A 153 -1.15 -25.08 -21.35
N LEU A 154 -2.44 -25.40 -21.15
CA LEU A 154 -3.41 -24.46 -20.60
C LEU A 154 -3.02 -23.97 -19.21
N ARG A 155 -2.38 -24.82 -18.42
CA ARG A 155 -1.90 -24.47 -17.09
C ARG A 155 -0.69 -23.54 -17.12
N GLU A 156 0.23 -23.75 -18.05
CA GLU A 156 1.37 -22.85 -18.27
C GLU A 156 0.88 -21.47 -18.70
N GLN A 157 -0.06 -21.41 -19.65
CA GLN A 157 -0.69 -20.15 -20.08
C GLN A 157 -1.48 -19.48 -18.95
N SER A 158 -2.25 -20.24 -18.18
CA SER A 158 -2.98 -19.70 -17.03
C SER A 158 -2.02 -19.13 -15.99
N LYS A 159 -0.88 -19.79 -15.70
CA LYS A 159 0.12 -19.28 -14.77
C LYS A 159 0.75 -17.97 -15.25
N GLU A 160 0.99 -17.81 -16.54
CA GLU A 160 1.53 -16.58 -17.11
C GLU A 160 0.53 -15.42 -16.98
N VAL A 161 -0.71 -15.62 -17.41
CA VAL A 161 -1.79 -14.61 -17.31
C VAL A 161 -2.06 -14.22 -15.86
N GLU A 162 -2.01 -15.17 -14.93
CA GLU A 162 -2.28 -14.88 -13.52
C GLU A 162 -1.11 -14.16 -12.84
N ARG A 163 0.13 -14.44 -13.25
CA ARG A 163 1.30 -13.65 -12.81
C ARG A 163 1.17 -12.20 -13.28
N GLU A 164 0.73 -11.98 -14.51
CA GLU A 164 0.46 -10.64 -15.03
C GLU A 164 -0.67 -9.95 -14.27
N GLN A 165 -1.80 -10.62 -14.03
CA GLN A 165 -2.93 -10.05 -13.28
C GLN A 165 -2.56 -9.72 -11.84
N ILE A 166 -1.84 -10.59 -11.14
CA ILE A 166 -1.38 -10.31 -9.78
C ILE A 166 -0.46 -9.10 -9.78
N GLN A 167 0.44 -9.00 -10.76
CA GLN A 167 1.33 -7.87 -10.89
C GLN A 167 0.57 -6.57 -11.19
N GLU A 168 -0.50 -6.61 -11.99
CA GLU A 168 -1.37 -5.45 -12.23
C GLU A 168 -2.21 -5.05 -11.01
N VAL A 169 -2.75 -6.02 -10.26
CA VAL A 169 -3.51 -5.74 -9.02
C VAL A 169 -2.60 -5.10 -7.98
N ILE A 170 -1.35 -5.57 -7.86
CA ILE A 170 -0.39 -4.96 -6.95
C ILE A 170 -0.02 -3.55 -7.44
N LYS A 171 0.31 -3.38 -8.73
CA LYS A 171 0.59 -2.05 -9.33
C LYS A 171 -0.54 -1.05 -9.12
N THR A 172 -1.79 -1.45 -9.32
CA THR A 172 -2.94 -0.56 -9.15
C THR A 172 -3.14 -0.16 -7.69
N GLN A 173 -2.91 -1.07 -6.74
CA GLN A 173 -2.93 -0.73 -5.31
C GLN A 173 -1.78 0.20 -4.92
N THR A 174 -0.57 -0.02 -5.44
CA THR A 174 0.57 0.86 -5.16
C THR A 174 0.43 2.23 -5.83
N GLU A 175 -0.13 2.31 -7.04
CA GLU A 175 -0.46 3.56 -7.71
C GLU A 175 -1.49 4.39 -6.93
N LEU A 176 -2.50 3.75 -6.35
CA LEU A 176 -3.47 4.41 -5.46
C LEU A 176 -2.80 4.97 -4.20
N GLU A 177 -1.87 4.23 -3.60
CA GLU A 177 -1.08 4.69 -2.45
C GLU A 177 -0.16 5.85 -2.84
N ARG A 178 0.45 5.78 -4.03
CA ARG A 178 1.28 6.84 -4.58
C ARG A 178 0.48 8.12 -4.86
N LEU A 179 -0.71 8.00 -5.43
CA LEU A 179 -1.63 9.13 -5.63
C LEU A 179 -1.98 9.80 -4.30
N LYS A 180 -2.23 9.02 -3.25
CA LYS A 180 -2.43 9.56 -1.90
C LYS A 180 -1.19 10.31 -1.38
N MET A 181 0.01 9.79 -1.63
CA MET A 181 1.26 10.47 -1.25
C MET A 181 1.49 11.77 -2.02
N GLU A 182 1.33 11.77 -3.35
CA GLU A 182 1.50 12.98 -4.16
C GLU A 182 0.49 14.06 -3.74
N LEU A 183 -0.74 13.68 -3.40
CA LEU A 183 -1.75 14.59 -2.86
C LEU A 183 -1.38 15.12 -1.47
N PHE A 184 -0.81 14.27 -0.61
CA PHE A 184 -0.34 14.67 0.72
C PHE A 184 0.84 15.65 0.62
N GLU A 185 1.82 15.36 -0.22
CA GLU A 185 2.99 16.21 -0.42
C GLU A 185 2.62 17.59 -0.98
N ARG A 186 1.67 17.64 -1.93
CA ARG A 186 1.12 18.90 -2.43
C ARG A 186 0.39 19.67 -1.33
N ARG A 187 -0.42 18.99 -0.52
CA ARG A 187 -1.14 19.62 0.59
C ARG A 187 -0.17 20.12 1.66
N SER A 188 0.82 19.33 2.06
CA SER A 188 1.80 19.73 3.07
C SER A 188 2.63 20.92 2.60
N LYS A 189 3.11 20.92 1.35
CA LYS A 189 3.82 22.08 0.77
C LYS A 189 2.97 23.34 0.76
N VAL A 190 1.68 23.24 0.45
CA VAL A 190 0.78 24.40 0.53
C VAL A 190 0.66 24.90 1.98
N TRP A 191 0.45 24.02 2.95
CA TRP A 191 0.44 24.38 4.37
C TRP A 191 1.75 25.02 4.84
N PHE A 192 2.90 24.44 4.48
CA PHE A 192 4.22 25.01 4.79
C PHE A 192 4.44 26.37 4.10
N SER A 193 4.04 26.52 2.85
CA SER A 193 4.16 27.80 2.13
C SER A 193 3.27 28.91 2.70
N LEU A 194 2.14 28.55 3.34
CA LEU A 194 1.30 29.48 4.09
C LEU A 194 1.92 29.85 5.44
N LEU A 195 2.50 28.87 6.15
CA LEU A 195 3.29 29.09 7.38
C LEU A 195 4.53 29.96 7.16
N GLU A 196 5.13 29.90 5.97
CA GLU A 196 6.30 30.71 5.59
C GLU A 196 5.92 32.10 5.08
N ARG A 197 4.74 32.27 4.46
CA ARG A 197 4.29 33.56 3.88
C ARG A 197 3.67 34.50 4.89
N GLU A 198 3.00 34.00 5.92
CA GLU A 198 2.44 34.83 7.00
C GLU A 198 3.35 34.78 8.22
N SER A 199 3.58 35.92 8.87
CA SER A 199 4.43 35.99 10.05
C SER A 199 3.93 34.98 11.09
N ALA A 200 4.82 34.14 11.64
CA ALA A 200 4.47 33.15 12.66
C ALA A 200 3.63 33.75 13.82
N SER A 201 3.81 35.04 14.11
CA SER A 201 3.00 35.84 15.05
C SER A 201 1.51 35.92 14.68
N THR A 202 1.18 36.10 13.40
CA THR A 202 -0.21 36.21 12.92
C THR A 202 -0.95 34.88 13.04
N ILE A 203 -0.26 33.78 12.72
CA ILE A 203 -0.81 32.42 12.86
C ILE A 203 -0.97 32.06 14.34
N LEU A 204 0.03 32.35 15.18
CA LEU A 204 -0.06 32.12 16.62
C LEU A 204 -1.23 32.90 17.25
N GLY A 205 -1.37 34.17 16.90
CA GLY A 205 -2.45 35.00 17.42
C GLY A 205 -3.82 34.57 16.90
N GLY A 206 -3.93 34.08 15.67
CA GLY A 206 -5.17 33.52 15.12
C GLY A 206 -5.61 32.23 15.84
N ILE A 207 -4.67 31.32 16.10
CA ILE A 207 -4.93 30.10 16.89
C ILE A 207 -5.33 30.46 18.32
N LEU A 208 -4.62 31.41 18.95
CA LEU A 208 -4.93 31.89 20.30
C LEU A 208 -6.33 32.50 20.37
N LEU A 209 -6.72 33.29 19.35
CA LEU A 209 -8.05 33.87 19.24
C LEU A 209 -9.14 32.80 19.07
N LEU A 210 -8.88 31.77 18.26
CA LEU A 210 -9.81 30.65 18.07
C LEU A 210 -10.05 29.88 19.38
N VAL A 211 -8.99 29.63 20.16
CA VAL A 211 -9.09 28.99 21.48
C VAL A 211 -9.90 29.85 22.44
N ILE A 212 -9.68 31.17 22.46
CA ILE A 212 -10.44 32.10 23.30
C ILE A 212 -11.92 32.13 22.90
N ILE A 213 -12.23 32.12 21.59
CA ILE A 213 -13.61 32.05 21.09
C ILE A 213 -14.27 30.73 21.51
N ALA A 214 -13.59 29.60 21.34
CA ALA A 214 -14.10 28.30 21.76
C ALA A 214 -14.39 28.27 23.27
N ALA A 215 -13.49 28.82 24.09
CA ALA A 215 -13.69 28.96 25.52
C ALA A 215 -14.90 29.83 25.88
N HIS A 216 -15.14 30.93 25.15
CA HIS A 216 -16.32 31.77 25.32
C HIS A 216 -17.62 31.04 24.98
N ILE A 217 -17.64 30.28 23.88
CA ILE A 217 -18.79 29.46 23.49
C ILE A 217 -19.09 28.45 24.62
N ILE A 218 -18.08 27.75 25.13
CA ILE A 218 -18.24 26.78 26.22
C ILE A 218 -18.76 27.46 27.51
N ALA A 219 -18.25 28.65 27.84
CA ALA A 219 -18.67 29.41 29.02
C ALA A 219 -20.14 29.84 28.95
N ILE A 220 -20.62 30.26 27.77
CA ILE A 220 -22.04 30.61 27.54
C ILE A 220 -22.96 29.41 27.83
N PHE A 221 -22.59 28.21 27.38
CA PHE A 221 -23.37 27.00 27.64
C PHE A 221 -23.29 26.53 29.10
N SER A 222 -22.16 26.79 29.77
CA SER A 222 -21.91 26.31 31.13
C SER A 222 -22.36 27.28 32.24
N LYS A 223 -22.90 28.45 31.88
CA LYS A 223 -23.30 29.55 32.80
C LYS A 223 -22.18 30.03 33.75
N PHE A 224 -20.93 29.72 33.43
CA PHE A 224 -19.78 30.26 34.17
C PHE A 224 -19.42 31.65 33.64
N SER A 225 -19.17 32.58 34.55
CA SER A 225 -18.61 33.89 34.21
C SER A 225 -17.19 33.70 33.68
N VAL A 226 -16.95 34.18 32.44
CA VAL A 226 -15.61 34.13 31.81
C VAL A 226 -14.63 34.92 32.69
N PRO A 227 -13.45 34.35 33.02
CA PRO A 227 -12.45 35.06 33.80
C PRO A 227 -12.05 36.39 33.13
N GLU A 228 -11.98 37.46 33.91
CA GLU A 228 -11.66 38.81 33.43
C GLU A 228 -10.30 38.87 32.68
N ILE A 229 -9.37 37.99 33.06
CA ILE A 229 -8.07 37.79 32.43
C ILE A 229 -8.20 37.36 30.95
N LEU A 230 -9.18 36.52 30.63
CA LEU A 230 -9.45 36.07 29.26
C LEU A 230 -10.04 37.18 28.40
N ASN A 231 -10.88 38.03 28.99
CA ASN A 231 -11.49 39.17 28.32
C ASN A 231 -10.44 40.27 28.02
N ASN A 232 -9.55 40.52 28.99
CA ASN A 232 -8.44 41.45 28.82
C ASN A 232 -7.40 40.94 27.81
N ALA A 233 -7.08 39.64 27.84
CA ALA A 233 -6.20 39.02 26.86
C ALA A 233 -6.78 39.10 25.43
N PHE A 234 -8.09 38.87 25.27
CA PHE A 234 -8.77 39.01 23.99
C PHE A 234 -8.62 40.42 23.41
N LEU A 235 -8.85 41.46 24.21
CA LEU A 235 -8.73 42.85 23.77
C LEU A 235 -7.29 43.22 23.39
N ILE A 236 -6.29 42.71 24.12
CA ILE A 236 -4.86 42.94 23.83
C ILE A 236 -4.48 42.30 22.49
N ILE A 237 -4.91 41.06 22.25
CA ILE A 237 -4.65 40.32 21.00
C ILE A 237 -5.34 41.04 19.83
N LEU A 238 -6.60 41.46 20.00
CA LEU A 238 -7.36 42.19 19.00
C LEU A 238 -6.70 43.54 18.65
N GLY A 239 -6.24 44.27 19.67
CA GLY A 239 -5.52 45.53 19.50
C GLY A 239 -4.20 45.37 18.73
N TYR A 240 -3.45 44.30 18.99
CA TYR A 240 -2.23 43.97 18.25
C TYR A 240 -2.50 43.72 16.75
N PHE A 241 -3.54 42.93 16.43
CA PHE A 241 -3.93 42.65 15.04
C PHE A 241 -4.44 43.88 14.30
N PHE A 242 -5.26 44.71 14.96
CA PHE A 242 -5.73 45.96 14.37
C PHE A 242 -4.59 46.98 14.19
N GLY A 243 -3.63 47.03 15.12
CA GLY A 243 -2.44 47.86 15.01
C GLY A 243 -1.54 47.49 13.84
N GLN A 244 -1.31 46.19 13.61
CA GLN A 244 -0.57 45.72 12.42
C GLN A 244 -1.29 46.07 11.11
N SER A 245 -2.60 45.85 11.05
CA SER A 245 -3.41 46.13 9.85
C SER A 245 -3.44 47.62 9.48
N ALA A 246 -3.38 48.52 10.47
CA ALA A 246 -3.31 49.96 10.24
C ALA A 246 -1.93 50.40 9.75
N ASN A 247 -0.86 49.81 10.29
CA ASN A 247 0.51 50.16 9.93
C ASN A 247 0.88 49.70 8.50
N ASP A 248 0.39 48.54 8.07
CA ASP A 248 0.57 48.05 6.69
C ASP A 248 -0.17 48.91 5.65
N LYS A 249 -1.30 49.52 6.04
CA LYS A 249 -2.07 50.42 5.16
C LYS A 249 -1.38 51.79 4.99
N GLN A 250 -0.66 52.26 6.01
CA GLN A 250 0.13 53.49 5.95
C GLN A 250 1.37 53.30 5.07
N ARG A 251 2.13 52.19 5.26
CA ARG A 251 3.29 51.85 4.42
C ARG A 251 2.97 51.75 2.92
N ARG A 252 1.79 51.21 2.57
CA ARG A 252 1.36 51.12 1.17
C ARG A 252 0.91 52.44 0.55
N ARG A 253 0.52 53.44 1.35
CA ARG A 253 0.22 54.79 0.85
C ARG A 253 1.49 55.59 0.58
N ASP A 254 2.49 55.47 1.44
CA ASP A 254 3.77 56.19 1.29
C ASP A 254 4.64 55.66 0.13
N THR A 255 4.32 54.48 -0.40
CA THR A 255 5.00 53.90 -1.59
C THR A 255 4.22 54.14 -2.90
N GLY A 256 3.06 54.79 -2.84
CA GLY A 256 2.18 55.05 -4.00
C GLY A 256 2.23 56.48 -4.54
N ASP A 257 3.07 57.34 -3.96
CA ASP A 257 3.28 58.73 -4.40
C ASP A 257 4.77 58.90 -4.74
N ASN A 258 5.18 58.24 -5.84
CA ASN A 258 6.40 58.50 -6.62
C ASN A 258 6.22 57.93 -8.03
#